data_AF-A0A5C8G6H5-F1
#
_entry.id   AF-A0A5C8G6H5-F1
#
_cell.length_a   1.000
_cell.length_b   1.000
_cell.length_c   1.000
_cell.angle_alpha   90.00
_cell.angle_beta   90.00
_cell.angle_gamma   90.00
#
_symmetry.space_group_name_H-M   'P 1'
#
loop_
_entity.id
_entity.type
_entity.pdbx_description
1 polymer ?
#
loop_
_entity_poly.entity_id
_entity_poly.type
_entity_poly.pdbx_seq_one_letter_code
_entity_poly.pdbx_strand_id
1 'polypeptide(L)'
;MKTKNLILLLISVLIISCGNPMNPPKNDNEKGKVIITDANETYKVRMGSIVTNIKPSDMTNTWKNYIGGKKVLKPDGKTDWGWSFKKETGDYWEDSYSKTTQRATLVGAAIEEATDGETYLMGMYYNHKMVFTTGGAQFMLIYITSDGTEKGYYGGGREPQPLPDYSTEWHPYDSFFPQGLGKLKDY
;
A
#
# COMPACT_ATOMS: atom_id res chain seq x y z
N MET A 1 7.47 10.55 80.27
CA MET A 1 6.02 10.42 79.98
C MET A 1 5.58 11.56 79.08
N LYS A 2 5.25 11.28 77.82
CA LYS A 2 4.13 11.90 77.07
C LYS A 2 3.81 10.99 75.89
N THR A 3 2.53 10.69 75.78
CA THR A 3 1.93 9.62 75.02
C THR A 3 1.86 9.97 73.54
N LYS A 4 1.93 8.93 72.71
CA LYS A 4 1.73 8.91 71.26
C LYS A 4 0.43 9.61 70.85
N ASN A 5 0.46 10.31 69.71
CA ASN A 5 -0.63 10.27 68.75
C ASN A 5 -0.03 10.18 67.33
N LEU A 6 -0.35 9.06 66.70
CA LEU A 6 0.03 8.61 65.38
C LEU A 6 -0.92 9.28 64.38
N ILE A 7 -0.42 10.16 63.50
CA ILE A 7 -1.20 10.61 62.34
C ILE A 7 -0.83 9.70 61.16
N LEU A 8 -1.82 8.91 60.77
CA LEU A 8 -1.80 7.92 59.70
C LEU A 8 -1.70 8.63 58.34
N LEU A 9 -0.64 8.36 57.58
CA LEU A 9 -0.47 8.85 56.22
C LEU A 9 -1.19 7.88 55.25
N LEU A 10 -2.39 8.24 54.79
CA LEU A 10 -3.08 7.55 53.70
C LEU A 10 -2.42 7.96 52.38
N ILE A 11 -1.51 7.13 51.84
CA ILE A 11 -1.15 7.21 50.43
C ILE A 11 -2.03 6.19 49.70
N SER A 12 -3.11 6.71 49.14
CA SER A 12 -4.02 6.00 48.25
C SER A 12 -3.25 5.40 47.07
N VAL A 13 -3.29 4.07 46.97
CA VAL A 13 -2.87 3.30 45.81
C VAL A 13 -3.70 3.79 44.62
N LEU A 14 -3.08 4.57 43.73
CA LEU A 14 -3.62 4.82 42.40
C LEU A 14 -3.57 3.49 41.64
N ILE A 15 -4.70 2.79 41.70
CA ILE A 15 -5.04 1.72 40.78
C ILE A 15 -4.98 2.37 39.40
N ILE A 16 -3.90 2.11 38.65
CA ILE A 16 -3.85 2.42 37.23
C ILE A 16 -4.88 1.47 36.60
N SER A 17 -6.13 1.92 36.59
CA SER A 17 -7.20 1.36 35.79
C SER A 17 -6.64 1.18 34.39
N CYS A 18 -6.69 -0.06 33.90
CA CYS A 18 -6.37 -0.42 32.53
C CYS A 18 -6.98 0.63 31.61
N GLY A 19 -6.11 1.47 31.04
CA GLY A 19 -6.51 2.45 30.06
C GLY A 19 -7.32 1.73 29.00
N ASN A 20 -8.48 2.30 28.67
CA ASN A 20 -9.30 1.89 27.54
C ASN A 20 -8.41 1.49 26.36
N PRO A 21 -8.74 0.43 25.60
CA PRO A 21 -8.05 0.20 24.33
C PRO A 21 -8.11 1.51 23.54
N MET A 22 -6.94 2.07 23.23
CA MET A 22 -6.85 3.22 22.35
C MET A 22 -7.56 2.81 21.07
N ASN A 23 -8.74 3.38 20.83
CA ASN A 23 -9.33 3.32 19.51
C ASN A 23 -8.26 3.85 18.55
N PRO A 24 -7.93 3.12 17.46
CA PRO A 24 -7.03 3.64 16.46
C PRO A 24 -7.51 5.04 16.05
N PRO A 25 -6.60 5.99 15.84
CA PRO A 25 -6.97 7.37 15.55
C PRO A 25 -7.98 7.39 14.39
N LYS A 26 -9.12 8.07 14.60
CA LYS A 26 -10.07 8.34 13.52
C LYS A 26 -9.34 9.18 12.48
N ASN A 27 -9.20 8.63 11.29
CA ASN A 27 -8.49 9.27 10.21
C ASN A 27 -9.48 10.09 9.38
N ASP A 28 -9.46 11.42 9.56
CA ASP A 28 -10.28 12.39 8.80
C ASP A 28 -9.70 12.65 7.39
N ASN A 29 -8.85 11.75 6.89
CA ASN A 29 -8.18 11.92 5.61
C ASN A 29 -9.16 11.82 4.43
N GLU A 30 -9.02 12.76 3.50
CA GLU A 30 -9.65 12.71 2.17
C GLU A 30 -9.43 11.35 1.50
N LYS A 31 -10.43 10.90 0.73
CA LYS A 31 -10.44 9.63 -0.02
C LYS A 31 -9.08 9.33 -0.67
N GLY A 32 -8.58 8.10 -0.50
CA GLY A 32 -7.31 7.63 -1.09
C GLY A 32 -6.05 7.89 -0.28
N LYS A 33 -6.12 7.75 1.05
CA LYS A 33 -4.96 7.92 1.94
C LYS A 33 -4.79 6.85 3.03
N VAL A 34 -5.63 5.82 3.08
CA VAL A 34 -5.56 4.84 4.17
C VAL A 34 -5.48 3.43 3.63
N ILE A 35 -4.33 2.81 3.88
CA ILE A 35 -4.15 1.37 3.73
C ILE A 35 -5.05 0.68 4.76
N ILE A 36 -5.98 -0.15 4.27
CA ILE A 36 -6.86 -0.96 5.11
C ILE A 36 -6.06 -2.14 5.70
N THR A 37 -6.08 -2.29 7.02
CA THR A 37 -5.23 -3.25 7.75
C THR A 37 -5.97 -4.18 8.72
N ASP A 38 -7.30 -4.13 8.83
CA ASP A 38 -8.03 -5.03 9.74
C ASP A 38 -8.04 -6.47 9.22
N ALA A 39 -7.15 -7.29 9.78
CA ALA A 39 -6.94 -8.67 9.37
C ALA A 39 -8.17 -9.59 9.53
N ASN A 40 -9.17 -9.21 10.32
CA ASN A 40 -10.34 -10.04 10.58
C ASN A 40 -11.49 -9.79 9.61
N GLU A 41 -11.50 -8.63 8.96
CA GLU A 41 -12.52 -8.26 8.00
C GLU A 41 -12.20 -8.77 6.59
N THR A 42 -13.22 -8.80 5.75
CA THR A 42 -13.11 -9.14 4.34
C THR A 42 -13.61 -7.96 3.51
N TYR A 43 -12.82 -7.57 2.52
CA TYR A 43 -13.07 -6.38 1.70
C TYR A 43 -13.36 -6.79 0.26
N LYS A 44 -14.37 -6.16 -0.33
CA LYS A 44 -14.65 -6.26 -1.75
C LYS A 44 -13.67 -5.37 -2.51
N VAL A 45 -12.80 -5.97 -3.30
CA VAL A 45 -11.70 -5.28 -3.99
C VAL A 45 -11.69 -5.62 -5.47
N ARG A 46 -11.12 -4.70 -6.27
CA ARG A 46 -10.89 -4.86 -7.70
C ARG A 46 -9.41 -5.16 -8.01
N MET A 47 -9.21 -5.99 -9.02
CA MET A 47 -7.93 -6.23 -9.71
C MET A 47 -8.24 -6.41 -11.20
N GLY A 48 -8.09 -5.35 -11.99
CA GLY A 48 -8.49 -5.38 -13.39
C GLY A 48 -9.99 -5.66 -13.55
N SER A 49 -10.32 -6.61 -14.42
CA SER A 49 -11.71 -7.02 -14.66
C SER A 49 -12.32 -7.82 -13.50
N ILE A 50 -11.50 -8.28 -12.56
CA ILE A 50 -11.91 -9.15 -11.44
C ILE A 50 -12.34 -8.29 -10.25
N VAL A 51 -13.46 -8.68 -9.64
CA VAL A 51 -13.90 -8.18 -8.33
C VAL A 51 -14.06 -9.36 -7.39
N THR A 52 -13.44 -9.30 -6.22
CA THR A 52 -13.42 -10.40 -5.26
C THR A 52 -13.46 -9.89 -3.83
N ASN A 53 -13.70 -10.80 -2.88
CA ASN A 53 -13.63 -10.54 -1.46
C ASN A 53 -12.31 -11.10 -0.92
N ILE A 54 -11.52 -10.28 -0.22
CA ILE A 54 -10.20 -10.67 0.29
C ILE A 54 -10.01 -10.24 1.75
N LYS A 55 -9.29 -11.06 2.53
CA LYS A 55 -8.80 -10.69 3.86
C LYS A 55 -7.40 -10.10 3.77
N PRO A 56 -7.02 -9.16 4.66
CA PRO A 56 -5.66 -8.63 4.65
C PRO A 56 -4.55 -9.68 4.73
N SER A 57 -4.78 -10.83 5.39
CA SER A 57 -3.82 -11.95 5.44
C SER A 57 -3.44 -12.53 4.08
N ASP A 58 -4.29 -12.36 3.06
CA ASP A 58 -4.17 -13.04 1.78
C ASP A 58 -3.70 -12.10 0.64
N MET A 59 -3.54 -10.81 0.95
CA MET A 59 -3.30 -9.73 -0.03
C MET A 59 -2.09 -9.98 -0.92
N THR A 60 -0.91 -10.16 -0.32
CA THR A 60 0.34 -10.25 -1.08
C THR A 60 0.36 -11.44 -2.02
N ASN A 61 -0.11 -12.61 -1.56
CA ASN A 61 -0.17 -13.80 -2.39
C ASN A 61 -1.23 -13.67 -3.49
N THR A 62 -2.38 -13.07 -3.19
CA THR A 62 -3.43 -12.83 -4.19
C THR A 62 -2.94 -11.88 -5.28
N TRP A 63 -2.33 -10.76 -4.90
CA TRP A 63 -1.75 -9.80 -5.84
C TRP A 63 -0.67 -10.45 -6.69
N LYS A 64 0.29 -11.15 -6.08
CA LYS A 64 1.38 -11.84 -6.79
C LYS A 64 0.84 -12.85 -7.81
N ASN A 65 -0.14 -13.66 -7.41
CA ASN A 65 -0.76 -14.65 -8.30
C ASN A 65 -1.54 -13.99 -9.44
N TYR A 66 -2.19 -12.86 -9.17
CA TYR A 66 -2.85 -12.07 -10.21
C TYR A 66 -1.84 -11.50 -11.19
N ILE A 67 -0.84 -10.75 -10.71
CA ILE A 67 0.02 -9.93 -11.59
C ILE A 67 1.16 -10.75 -12.25
N GLY A 68 1.59 -11.84 -11.63
CA GLY A 68 2.77 -12.60 -12.01
C GLY A 68 2.76 -13.06 -13.47
N GLY A 69 3.79 -12.65 -14.21
CA GLY A 69 4.02 -13.07 -15.60
C GLY A 69 3.29 -12.21 -16.63
N LYS A 70 2.53 -11.21 -16.20
CA LYS A 70 1.83 -10.29 -17.09
C LYS A 70 2.78 -9.25 -17.68
N LYS A 71 2.43 -8.80 -18.88
CA LYS A 71 3.11 -7.71 -19.58
C LYS A 71 2.33 -6.42 -19.44
N VAL A 72 3.03 -5.31 -19.48
CA VAL A 72 2.43 -3.98 -19.55
C VAL A 72 2.68 -3.42 -20.94
N LEU A 73 1.60 -3.11 -21.63
CA LEU A 73 1.57 -2.43 -22.92
C LEU A 73 1.54 -0.93 -22.71
N LYS A 74 1.72 -0.19 -23.80
CA LYS A 74 1.50 1.25 -23.79
C LYS A 74 0.06 1.59 -23.44
N PRO A 75 -0.22 2.84 -22.99
CA PRO A 75 -1.60 3.30 -22.76
C PRO A 75 -2.51 3.11 -23.98
N ASP A 76 -1.96 3.00 -25.19
CA ASP A 76 -2.69 2.64 -26.41
C ASP A 76 -3.26 1.20 -26.41
N GLY A 77 -2.84 0.36 -25.46
CA GLY A 77 -3.25 -1.03 -25.28
C GLY A 77 -2.76 -2.00 -26.35
N LYS A 78 -1.82 -1.60 -27.22
CA LYS A 78 -1.42 -2.36 -28.41
C LYS A 78 0.08 -2.52 -28.51
N THR A 79 0.81 -1.45 -28.20
CA THR A 79 2.24 -1.39 -28.41
C THR A 79 2.93 -1.95 -27.16
N ASP A 80 3.98 -2.77 -27.34
CA ASP A 80 4.75 -3.28 -26.21
C ASP A 80 5.47 -2.12 -25.52
N TRP A 81 5.37 -2.03 -24.19
CA TRP A 81 6.12 -1.04 -23.43
C TRP A 81 7.49 -1.61 -22.99
N GLY A 82 7.70 -2.93 -23.09
CA GLY A 82 8.89 -3.59 -22.54
C GLY A 82 8.85 -3.66 -21.01
N TRP A 83 7.66 -3.53 -20.43
CA TRP A 83 7.40 -3.57 -19.00
C TRP A 83 6.67 -4.87 -18.64
N SER A 84 6.95 -5.41 -17.46
CA SER A 84 6.36 -6.69 -17.05
C SER A 84 6.45 -6.94 -15.56
N PHE A 85 5.69 -7.94 -15.11
CA PHE A 85 5.77 -8.49 -13.77
C PHE A 85 6.38 -9.88 -13.81
N LYS A 86 7.39 -10.14 -13.00
CA LYS A 86 8.06 -11.45 -12.96
C LYS A 86 7.09 -12.49 -12.42
N LYS A 87 6.96 -13.63 -13.11
CA LYS A 87 5.99 -14.69 -12.77
C LYS A 87 6.05 -15.17 -11.32
N GLU A 88 7.25 -15.45 -10.82
CA GLU A 88 7.40 -16.09 -9.51
C GLU A 88 7.36 -15.12 -8.32
N THR A 89 7.83 -13.89 -8.53
CA THR A 89 8.00 -12.90 -7.45
C THR A 89 6.97 -11.77 -7.52
N GLY A 90 6.39 -11.51 -8.69
CA GLY A 90 5.55 -10.34 -8.94
C GLY A 90 6.34 -9.04 -9.03
N ASP A 91 7.69 -9.09 -9.05
CA ASP A 91 8.55 -7.90 -9.17
C ASP A 91 8.28 -7.17 -10.47
N TYR A 92 8.39 -5.84 -10.43
CA TYR A 92 8.14 -4.98 -11.58
C TYR A 92 9.43 -4.72 -12.36
N TRP A 93 9.37 -4.92 -13.67
CA TRP A 93 10.51 -4.82 -14.58
C TRP A 93 10.22 -3.81 -15.68
N GLU A 94 11.24 -3.00 -15.98
CA GLU A 94 11.23 -2.07 -17.10
C GLU A 94 12.51 -2.26 -17.92
N ASP A 95 12.42 -2.66 -19.19
CA ASP A 95 13.59 -2.84 -20.06
C ASP A 95 14.45 -1.57 -20.18
N SER A 96 13.82 -0.40 -20.09
CA SER A 96 14.47 0.92 -20.08
C SER A 96 15.23 1.23 -18.80
N TYR A 97 14.91 0.57 -17.68
CA TYR A 97 15.62 0.71 -16.43
C TYR A 97 16.85 -0.20 -16.41
N SER A 98 16.64 -1.49 -16.67
CA SER A 98 17.70 -2.49 -16.69
C SER A 98 17.19 -3.79 -17.31
N LYS A 99 18.08 -4.49 -18.03
CA LYS A 99 17.80 -5.84 -18.54
C LYS A 99 18.10 -6.95 -17.55
N THR A 100 18.79 -6.64 -16.44
CA THR A 100 19.32 -7.63 -15.50
C THR A 100 18.82 -7.43 -14.07
N THR A 101 18.16 -6.29 -13.78
CA THR A 101 17.64 -5.97 -12.46
C THR A 101 16.23 -5.41 -12.56
N GLN A 102 15.40 -5.76 -11.58
CA GLN A 102 14.02 -5.28 -11.47
C GLN A 102 13.98 -3.77 -11.18
N ARG A 103 12.98 -3.11 -11.76
CA ARG A 103 12.68 -1.70 -11.49
C ARG A 103 12.19 -1.50 -10.06
N ALA A 104 11.35 -2.42 -9.58
CA ALA A 104 10.81 -2.37 -8.23
C ALA A 104 10.58 -3.79 -7.70
N THR A 105 10.82 -3.98 -6.41
CA THR A 105 10.65 -5.27 -5.71
C THR A 105 9.30 -5.30 -5.01
N LEU A 106 8.52 -6.37 -5.19
CA LEU A 106 7.27 -6.55 -4.45
C LEU A 106 7.59 -6.80 -2.97
N VAL A 107 7.11 -5.92 -2.08
CA VAL A 107 7.33 -6.02 -0.63
C VAL A 107 6.05 -6.35 0.14
N GLY A 108 4.89 -6.23 -0.51
CA GLY A 108 3.60 -6.55 0.08
C GLY A 108 2.45 -6.19 -0.85
N ALA A 109 1.25 -6.12 -0.30
CA ALA A 109 0.09 -5.54 -0.97
C ALA A 109 -0.77 -4.81 0.06
N ALA A 110 -1.59 -3.89 -0.42
CA ALA A 110 -2.47 -3.03 0.37
C ALA A 110 -3.85 -3.00 -0.26
N ILE A 111 -4.88 -2.75 0.55
CA ILE A 111 -6.21 -2.43 0.05
C ILE A 111 -6.43 -0.95 0.30
N GLU A 112 -6.86 -0.24 -0.73
CA GLU A 112 -7.06 1.20 -0.67
C GLU A 112 -8.16 1.62 -1.65
N GLU A 113 -8.95 2.63 -1.28
CA GLU A 113 -9.87 3.31 -2.19
C GLU A 113 -9.06 4.24 -3.08
N ALA A 114 -9.13 4.08 -4.41
CA ALA A 114 -8.44 4.97 -5.32
C ALA A 114 -9.22 6.27 -5.58
N THR A 115 -8.60 7.18 -6.32
CA THR A 115 -9.20 8.48 -6.69
C THR A 115 -10.51 8.38 -7.48
N ASP A 116 -10.77 7.24 -8.14
CA ASP A 116 -12.02 6.95 -8.84
C ASP A 116 -13.15 6.49 -7.91
N GLY A 117 -12.88 6.31 -6.61
CA GLY A 117 -13.82 5.85 -5.59
C GLY A 117 -13.98 4.33 -5.53
N GLU A 118 -13.24 3.56 -6.32
CA GLU A 118 -13.25 2.09 -6.24
C GLU A 118 -12.18 1.60 -5.26
N THR A 119 -12.49 0.53 -4.55
CA THR A 119 -11.52 -0.15 -3.66
C THR A 119 -10.72 -1.18 -4.45
N TYR A 120 -9.39 -1.04 -4.46
CA TYR A 120 -8.48 -1.93 -5.18
C TYR A 120 -7.61 -2.74 -4.24
N LEU A 121 -7.21 -3.93 -4.69
CA LEU A 121 -5.99 -4.56 -4.19
C LEU A 121 -4.82 -3.97 -4.97
N MET A 122 -3.88 -3.35 -4.25
CA MET A 122 -2.71 -2.71 -4.82
C MET A 122 -1.44 -3.44 -4.39
N GLY A 123 -0.55 -3.72 -5.34
CA GLY A 123 0.79 -4.21 -5.01
C GLY A 123 1.63 -3.11 -4.40
N MET A 124 2.34 -3.42 -3.31
CA MET A 124 3.27 -2.50 -2.66
C MET A 124 4.69 -2.88 -3.04
N TYR A 125 5.41 -1.93 -3.63
CA TYR A 125 6.72 -2.13 -4.19
C TYR A 125 7.75 -1.17 -3.61
N TYR A 126 8.95 -1.67 -3.36
CA TYR A 126 10.12 -0.83 -3.15
C TYR A 126 10.80 -0.51 -4.47
N ASN A 127 11.07 0.77 -4.69
CA ASN A 127 11.31 1.40 -5.97
C ASN A 127 12.79 1.72 -6.17
N HIS A 128 13.50 0.97 -7.01
CA HIS A 128 14.97 1.10 -7.13
C HIS A 128 15.45 2.33 -7.93
N LYS A 129 14.54 3.00 -8.66
CA LYS A 129 14.78 4.33 -9.24
C LYS A 129 14.02 5.39 -8.44
N MET A 130 14.81 6.29 -7.87
CA MET A 130 14.37 7.40 -7.05
C MET A 130 13.44 8.34 -7.83
N VAL A 131 12.37 8.79 -7.18
CA VAL A 131 11.41 9.74 -7.74
C VAL A 131 11.58 11.08 -7.04
N PHE A 132 12.29 12.01 -7.69
CA PHE A 132 12.62 13.31 -7.09
C PHE A 132 11.41 14.24 -6.92
N THR A 133 10.40 14.11 -7.80
CA THR A 133 9.20 14.94 -7.80
C THR A 133 8.31 14.74 -6.57
N THR A 134 8.55 13.69 -5.78
CA THR A 134 7.80 13.33 -4.57
C THR A 134 8.68 13.41 -3.31
N GLY A 135 9.73 14.25 -3.32
CA GLY A 135 10.67 14.37 -2.19
C GLY A 135 11.65 13.21 -2.04
N GLY A 136 11.68 12.28 -3.01
CA GLY A 136 12.50 11.08 -2.99
C GLY A 136 11.79 9.84 -2.47
N ALA A 137 10.46 9.76 -2.60
CA ALA A 137 9.69 8.56 -2.28
C ALA A 137 10.24 7.32 -3.02
N GLN A 138 10.42 6.23 -2.29
CA GLN A 138 10.88 4.94 -2.85
C GLN A 138 9.87 3.81 -2.67
N PHE A 139 8.61 4.10 -2.31
CA PHE A 139 7.56 3.10 -2.40
C PHE A 139 6.56 3.44 -3.49
N MET A 140 6.01 2.39 -4.09
CA MET A 140 4.97 2.44 -5.10
C MET A 140 3.80 1.58 -4.64
N LEU A 141 2.59 2.11 -4.76
CA LEU A 141 1.40 1.30 -4.86
C LEU A 141 1.03 1.20 -6.34
N ILE A 142 0.77 -0.01 -6.83
CA ILE A 142 0.33 -0.25 -8.21
C ILE A 142 -1.00 -0.97 -8.17
N TYR A 143 -1.98 -0.49 -8.94
CA TYR A 143 -3.28 -1.13 -9.12
C TYR A 143 -3.70 -1.12 -10.57
N ILE A 144 -4.57 -2.06 -10.93
CA ILE A 144 -5.07 -2.25 -12.29
C ILE A 144 -6.55 -1.94 -12.29
N THR A 145 -6.93 -0.91 -13.05
CA THR A 145 -8.32 -0.47 -13.21
C THR A 145 -9.14 -1.47 -14.04
N SER A 146 -10.46 -1.35 -14.02
CA SER A 146 -11.38 -2.27 -14.72
C SER A 146 -11.12 -2.43 -16.22
N ASP A 147 -10.52 -1.44 -16.86
CA ASP A 147 -10.17 -1.46 -18.27
C ASP A 147 -8.72 -1.91 -18.53
N GLY A 148 -8.00 -2.32 -17.49
CA GLY A 148 -6.62 -2.81 -17.57
C GLY A 148 -5.55 -1.75 -17.42
N THR A 149 -5.92 -0.47 -17.27
CA THR A 149 -4.95 0.61 -17.11
C THR A 149 -4.22 0.46 -15.77
N GLU A 150 -2.89 0.47 -15.82
CA GLU A 150 -2.01 0.55 -14.66
C GLU A 150 -2.01 1.97 -14.11
N LYS A 151 -2.37 2.09 -12.84
CA LYS A 151 -2.31 3.31 -12.05
C LYS A 151 -1.63 3.02 -10.72
N GLY A 152 -1.40 4.06 -9.93
CA GLY A 152 -0.70 3.89 -8.67
C GLY A 152 -0.41 5.18 -7.95
N TYR A 153 0.42 5.05 -6.92
CA TYR A 153 0.85 6.13 -6.04
C TYR A 153 2.32 5.98 -5.71
N TYR A 154 3.00 7.09 -5.52
CA TYR A 154 4.33 7.14 -4.90
C TYR A 154 4.22 7.62 -3.46
N GLY A 155 4.98 7.03 -2.55
CA GLY A 155 4.98 7.41 -1.14
C GLY A 155 6.10 6.75 -0.35
N GLY A 156 6.00 6.86 0.98
CA GLY A 156 6.93 6.23 1.92
C GLY A 156 8.33 6.83 1.94
N GLY A 157 9.23 6.16 2.66
CA GLY A 157 10.60 6.59 2.88
C GLY A 157 11.56 6.25 1.73
N ARG A 158 12.83 6.64 1.91
CA ARG A 158 13.95 6.31 1.01
C ARG A 158 14.56 4.95 1.26
N GLU A 159 14.41 4.45 2.49
CA GLU A 159 14.96 3.19 2.92
C GLU A 159 13.92 2.08 2.73
N PRO A 160 14.34 0.83 2.48
CA PRO A 160 13.42 -0.29 2.27
C PRO A 160 12.67 -0.71 3.54
N GLN A 161 13.07 -0.19 4.70
CA GLN A 161 12.40 -0.38 5.99
C GLN A 161 12.43 0.92 6.80
N PRO A 162 11.40 1.19 7.63
CA PRO A 162 10.16 0.39 7.79
C PRO A 162 9.27 0.42 6.55
N LEU A 163 8.43 -0.60 6.40
CA LEU A 163 7.41 -0.61 5.35
C LEU A 163 6.39 0.52 5.56
N PRO A 164 5.80 1.06 4.48
CA PRO A 164 4.66 1.97 4.56
C PRO A 164 3.52 1.41 5.43
N ASP A 165 2.95 2.28 6.25
CA ASP A 165 1.77 2.00 7.06
C ASP A 165 0.62 2.99 6.75
N TYR A 166 -0.43 2.95 7.57
CA TYR A 166 -1.61 3.81 7.46
C TYR A 166 -1.33 5.31 7.59
N SER A 167 -0.16 5.71 8.09
CA SER A 167 0.25 7.11 8.21
C SER A 167 1.01 7.63 6.97
N THR A 168 1.32 6.74 6.04
CA THR A 168 2.08 7.08 4.84
C THR A 168 1.28 8.00 3.93
N GLU A 169 1.88 9.13 3.55
CA GLU A 169 1.33 9.98 2.52
C GLU A 169 1.63 9.38 1.13
N TRP A 170 0.57 9.27 0.32
CA TRP A 170 0.61 8.74 -1.03
C TRP A 170 0.26 9.82 -2.06
N HIS A 171 1.03 9.89 -3.14
CA HIS A 171 0.86 10.85 -4.23
C HIS A 171 0.48 10.11 -5.52
N PRO A 172 -0.71 10.37 -6.10
CA PRO A 172 -1.19 9.62 -7.26
C PRO A 172 -0.34 9.84 -8.51
N TYR A 173 -0.19 8.79 -9.31
CA TYR A 173 0.39 8.88 -10.65
C TYR A 173 -0.41 9.80 -11.56
N ASP A 174 -1.74 9.88 -11.38
CA ASP A 174 -2.64 10.66 -12.23
C ASP A 174 -2.23 12.13 -12.35
N SER A 175 -1.59 12.71 -11.34
CA SER A 175 -1.04 14.06 -11.38
C SER A 175 0.08 14.24 -12.42
N PHE A 176 0.76 13.15 -12.79
CA PHE A 176 1.89 13.12 -13.74
C PHE A 176 1.55 12.38 -15.04
N PHE A 177 0.67 11.38 -14.96
CA PHE A 177 0.26 10.48 -16.03
C PHE A 177 -1.26 10.24 -15.98
N PRO A 178 -2.10 11.21 -16.37
CA PRO A 178 -3.56 11.09 -16.28
C PRO A 178 -4.13 9.88 -17.03
N GLN A 179 -3.48 9.46 -18.11
CA GLN A 179 -3.82 8.29 -18.92
C GLN A 179 -3.38 6.95 -18.32
N GLY A 180 -2.77 6.95 -17.12
CA GLY A 180 -2.08 5.80 -16.54
C GLY A 180 -0.68 5.60 -17.12
N LEU A 181 0.08 4.71 -16.48
CA LEU A 181 1.46 4.40 -16.86
C LEU A 181 1.54 3.41 -18.03
N GLY A 182 0.57 2.50 -18.12
CA GLY A 182 0.50 1.49 -19.16
C GLY A 182 -0.80 0.72 -19.06
N LYS A 183 -0.92 -0.35 -19.86
CA LYS A 183 -2.10 -1.20 -19.88
C LYS A 183 -1.69 -2.66 -19.77
N LEU A 184 -2.17 -3.34 -18.74
CA LEU A 184 -1.84 -4.74 -18.51
C LEU A 184 -2.39 -5.60 -19.65
N LYS A 185 -1.58 -6.52 -20.18
CA LYS A 185 -2.03 -7.52 -21.14
C LYS A 185 -2.76 -8.63 -20.37
N ASP A 186 -4.03 -8.84 -20.72
CA ASP A 186 -4.94 -9.81 -20.10
C ASP A 186 -5.27 -9.46 -18.63
N TYR A 187 -6.21 -8.55 -18.38
CA TYR A 187 -6.48 -7.92 -17.06
C TYR A 187 -7.77 -8.35 -16.37
#